data_AF-A0A1H1G9T4-F1
#
_entry.id   AF-A0A1H1G9T4-F1
#
_cell.length_a   1.000
_cell.length_b   1.000
_cell.length_c   1.000
_cell.angle_alpha   90.00
_cell.angle_beta   90.00
_cell.angle_gamma   90.00
#
_symmetry.space_group_name_H-M   'P 1'
#
loop_
_entity.id
_entity.type
_entity.pdbx_description
1 polymer ?
#
loop_
_entity_poly.entity_id
_entity_poly.type
_entity_poly.pdbx_seq_one_letter_code
_entity_poly.pdbx_strand_id
1 'polypeptide(L)'
;MSEVRKAWSWRQAFCKSDLPGPTRAVLQALSMFMNAVGESCYPSIEDLVEYSGFSKNAVLKHIDIAKEAGWIEVSQHGFRGQRWKRQEYVARWPEHDLVAPSTSERIVKNAEFEEKGGARGGPPPLKKVVHEVGEGGARGGPKVVHEVDQDKNSPLNNPIPVQERKCARDGESDKNDNNGTVTRETWMRRLKKAHERWPSYESDGNKDAEKAWFALSSEDREQASKMLNAYVAVCKRQGRTKFRVFANYLSEKLWEKLPANAASNGGSVELAKAYGKVWGVYRFADLLKPPNSMPKPPATIEGILNGGGEQAEAEKLRRLALYGWPRVVDMHNHAARRGGGLTVKGKLVPLADEFLQVRVGNDIWQAWKQLHGERGWPWFGPDRDLPEWVYMPKLLTEEFPSTLEAVRAALASFVDVYARFAGETTATQEAAE
;
A
#
# COMPACT_ATOMS: atom_id res chain seq x y z
N MET A 1 -6.12 37.56 11.76
CA MET A 1 -4.70 37.74 11.36
C MET A 1 -3.85 37.19 12.50
N SER A 2 -2.97 36.18 12.42
CA SER A 2 -2.48 35.29 11.36
C SER A 2 -1.89 34.05 12.06
N GLU A 3 -2.57 32.89 12.04
CA GLU A 3 -2.01 31.60 12.52
C GLU A 3 -1.21 30.86 11.42
N VAL A 4 -0.82 31.59 10.38
CA VAL A 4 0.03 31.07 9.29
C VAL A 4 1.38 31.75 9.44
N ARG A 5 2.39 31.05 10.02
CA ARG A 5 3.85 31.26 9.81
C ARG A 5 4.80 30.52 10.78
N LYS A 6 4.38 29.51 11.56
CA LYS A 6 5.34 28.83 12.47
C LYS A 6 6.33 27.87 11.76
N ALA A 7 5.96 27.07 10.75
CA ALA A 7 6.97 26.21 10.09
C ALA A 7 7.92 26.95 9.13
N TRP A 8 7.59 28.18 8.72
CA TRP A 8 8.45 28.97 7.82
C TRP A 8 9.65 29.62 8.53
N SER A 9 9.71 29.60 9.86
CA SER A 9 10.86 30.12 10.62
C SER A 9 11.91 29.04 10.94
N TRP A 10 11.51 27.80 11.24
CA TRP A 10 12.45 26.72 11.61
C TRP A 10 13.44 26.36 10.50
N ARG A 11 12.97 26.27 9.24
CA ARG A 11 13.86 26.00 8.09
C ARG A 11 14.91 27.08 7.91
N GLN A 12 14.52 28.35 8.08
CA GLN A 12 15.44 29.47 7.98
C GLN A 12 16.42 29.50 9.16
N ALA A 13 15.96 29.11 10.34
CA ALA A 13 16.75 29.09 11.56
C ALA A 13 17.91 28.09 11.48
N PHE A 14 17.65 26.81 11.18
CA PHE A 14 18.76 25.86 11.07
C PHE A 14 19.66 26.16 9.86
N CYS A 15 19.13 26.78 8.79
CA CYS A 15 19.95 27.23 7.66
C CYS A 15 21.00 28.27 8.07
N LYS A 16 20.68 29.13 9.05
CA LYS A 16 21.57 30.17 9.59
C LYS A 16 22.39 29.72 10.80
N SER A 17 22.17 28.51 11.29
CA SER A 17 22.92 27.96 12.42
C SER A 17 24.33 27.51 12.03
N ASP A 18 25.15 27.26 13.04
CA ASP A 18 26.51 26.71 12.91
C ASP A 18 26.53 25.19 12.67
N LEU A 19 25.38 24.59 12.36
CA LEU A 19 25.29 23.17 12.03
C LEU A 19 26.14 22.83 10.79
N PRO A 20 26.79 21.65 10.76
CA PRO A 20 27.48 21.17 9.57
C PRO A 20 26.58 21.19 8.34
N GLY A 21 27.14 21.52 7.17
CA GLY A 21 26.41 21.53 5.90
C GLY A 21 25.56 20.27 5.66
N PRO A 22 26.09 19.05 5.86
CA PRO A 22 25.32 17.83 5.74
C PRO A 22 24.17 17.70 6.76
N THR A 23 24.36 18.20 7.99
CA THR A 23 23.29 18.23 9.01
C THR A 23 22.14 19.12 8.56
N ARG A 24 22.43 20.32 8.03
CA ARG A 24 21.39 21.22 7.49
C ARG A 24 20.65 20.60 6.32
N ALA A 25 21.35 19.87 5.44
CA ALA A 25 20.72 19.17 4.32
C ALA A 25 19.82 17.99 4.77
N VAL A 26 20.22 17.24 5.81
CA VAL A 26 19.36 16.20 6.42
C VAL A 26 18.12 16.83 7.08
N LEU A 27 18.27 17.96 7.78
CA LEU A 27 17.13 18.70 8.34
C LEU A 27 16.20 19.25 7.25
N GLN A 28 16.75 19.69 6.11
CA GLN A 28 15.97 20.11 4.96
C GLN A 28 15.14 18.95 4.39
N ALA A 29 15.73 17.77 4.24
CA ALA A 29 15.01 16.56 3.83
C ALA A 29 13.91 16.18 4.83
N LEU A 30 14.21 16.20 6.14
CA LEU A 30 13.25 15.92 7.20
C LEU A 30 12.06 16.91 7.17
N SER A 31 12.35 18.18 6.88
CA SER A 31 11.33 19.23 6.81
C SER A 31 10.29 19.01 5.72
N MET A 32 10.57 18.19 4.70
CA MET A 32 9.60 17.83 3.64
C MET A 32 8.48 16.94 4.16
N PHE A 33 8.70 16.25 5.28
CA PHE A 33 7.74 15.36 5.92
C PHE A 33 7.00 16.03 7.09
N MET A 34 7.39 17.26 7.47
CA MET A 34 6.74 18.02 8.53
C MET A 34 5.59 18.87 7.97
N ASN A 35 4.52 19.03 8.74
CA ASN A 35 3.41 19.90 8.35
C ASN A 35 3.75 21.39 8.50
N ALA A 36 2.84 22.27 8.08
CA ALA A 36 3.04 23.74 8.09
C ALA A 36 3.19 24.37 9.49
N VAL A 37 3.08 23.57 10.56
CA VAL A 37 3.26 23.99 11.96
C VAL A 37 4.54 23.38 12.58
N GLY A 38 5.21 22.45 11.88
CA GLY A 38 6.41 21.77 12.39
C GLY A 38 6.10 20.67 13.40
N GLU A 39 4.90 20.10 13.35
CA GLU A 39 4.53 18.96 14.20
C GLU A 39 5.30 17.68 13.85
N SER A 40 5.13 16.65 14.67
CA SER A 40 5.79 15.35 14.55
C SER A 40 5.70 14.74 13.15
N CYS A 41 6.83 14.23 12.65
CA CYS A 41 6.92 13.47 11.41
C CYS A 41 7.59 12.12 11.63
N TYR A 42 7.33 11.16 10.75
CA TYR A 42 7.78 9.76 10.88
C TYR A 42 8.34 9.14 9.58
N PRO A 43 9.22 9.85 8.83
CA PRO A 43 9.89 9.25 7.69
C PRO A 43 10.80 8.09 8.11
N SER A 44 10.99 7.12 7.22
CA SER A 44 12.00 6.08 7.40
C SER A 44 13.41 6.64 7.14
N ILE A 45 14.43 5.92 7.60
CA ILE A 45 15.82 6.27 7.29
C ILE A 45 16.07 6.18 5.78
N GLU A 46 15.42 5.22 5.12
CA GLU A 46 15.47 5.06 3.67
C GLU A 46 14.87 6.28 2.93
N ASP A 47 13.75 6.84 3.41
CA ASP A 47 13.18 8.08 2.87
C ASP A 47 14.17 9.25 3.03
N LEU A 48 14.81 9.38 4.18
CA LEU A 48 15.80 10.44 4.42
C LEU A 48 17.06 10.27 3.56
N VAL A 49 17.49 9.03 3.28
CA VAL A 49 18.57 8.73 2.33
C VAL A 49 18.20 9.18 0.92
N GLU A 50 16.98 8.85 0.46
CA GLU A 50 16.49 9.24 -0.87
C GLU A 50 16.42 10.75 -1.04
N TYR A 51 15.85 11.46 -0.06
CA TYR A 51 15.62 12.91 -0.17
C TYR A 51 16.86 13.76 0.10
N SER A 52 17.82 13.26 0.89
CA SER A 52 19.05 14.00 1.19
C SER A 52 20.23 13.65 0.26
N GLY A 53 20.18 12.50 -0.42
CA GLY A 53 21.27 11.98 -1.24
C GLY A 53 22.48 11.48 -0.43
N PHE A 54 22.40 11.42 0.90
CA PHE A 54 23.47 10.91 1.76
C PHE A 54 23.36 9.41 1.99
N SER A 55 24.49 8.77 2.33
CA SER A 55 24.49 7.38 2.77
C SER A 55 23.71 7.20 4.08
N LYS A 56 23.20 5.99 4.32
CA LYS A 56 22.49 5.63 5.57
C LYS A 56 23.27 6.01 6.84
N ASN A 57 24.58 5.75 6.86
CA ASN A 57 25.43 6.07 8.00
C ASN A 57 25.59 7.59 8.19
N ALA A 58 25.69 8.35 7.09
CA ALA A 58 25.73 9.81 7.16
C ALA A 58 24.40 10.38 7.66
N VAL A 59 23.26 9.88 7.16
CA VAL A 59 21.93 10.29 7.65
C VAL A 59 21.80 10.06 9.16
N LEU A 60 22.13 8.86 9.65
CA LEU A 60 22.07 8.55 11.09
C LEU A 60 22.98 9.47 11.91
N LYS A 61 24.24 9.61 11.52
CA LYS A 61 25.20 10.51 12.17
C LYS A 61 24.68 11.95 12.25
N HIS A 62 24.09 12.45 11.17
CA HIS A 62 23.63 13.84 11.10
C HIS A 62 22.29 14.06 11.80
N ILE A 63 21.46 13.03 11.95
CA ILE A 63 20.30 13.04 12.87
C ILE A 63 20.79 13.19 14.31
N ASP A 64 21.80 12.41 14.72
CA ASP A 64 22.35 12.48 16.08
C ASP A 64 22.94 13.88 16.36
N ILE A 65 23.71 14.45 15.43
CA ILE A 65 24.24 15.82 15.55
C ILE A 65 23.12 16.85 15.69
N ALA A 66 22.05 16.74 14.88
CA ALA A 66 20.93 17.67 14.97
C ALA A 66 20.16 17.55 16.30
N LYS A 67 20.04 16.32 16.82
CA LYS A 67 19.43 16.04 18.12
C LYS A 67 20.25 16.60 19.27
N GLU A 68 21.56 16.35 19.28
CA GLU A 68 22.49 16.87 20.30
C GLU A 68 22.53 18.40 20.30
N ALA A 69 22.44 19.00 19.12
CA ALA A 69 22.35 20.45 18.96
C ALA A 69 20.94 21.02 19.27
N GLY A 70 19.98 20.19 19.67
CA GLY A 70 18.65 20.62 20.10
C GLY A 70 17.72 21.11 18.98
N TRP A 71 18.00 20.78 17.72
CA TRP A 71 17.17 21.18 16.58
C TRP A 71 16.01 20.21 16.30
N ILE A 72 16.13 18.99 16.80
CA ILE A 72 15.08 17.97 16.73
C ILE A 72 15.04 17.16 18.03
N GLU A 73 13.87 16.66 18.35
CA GLU A 73 13.70 15.59 19.32
C GLU A 73 13.37 14.30 18.57
N VAL A 74 13.96 13.18 19.02
CA VAL A 74 13.76 11.86 18.41
C VAL A 74 13.18 10.92 19.46
N SER A 75 11.95 10.46 19.24
CA SER A 75 11.27 9.47 20.07
C SER A 75 10.93 8.23 19.25
N GLN A 76 10.49 7.15 19.90
CA GLN A 76 10.00 5.96 19.20
C GLN A 76 8.49 6.06 18.97
N HIS A 77 8.08 5.97 17.72
CA HIS A 77 6.69 5.86 17.32
C HIS A 77 6.23 4.40 17.34
N GLY A 78 5.27 4.07 18.20
CA GLY A 78 4.56 2.78 18.17
C GLY A 78 4.13 2.27 19.56
N PHE A 79 3.03 1.52 19.60
CA PHE A 79 2.57 0.82 20.81
C PHE A 79 3.52 -0.33 21.18
N ARG A 80 3.72 -0.55 22.49
CA ARG A 80 4.50 -1.66 23.03
C ARG A 80 3.94 -2.98 22.47
N GLY A 81 4.74 -3.73 21.71
CA GLY A 81 4.38 -5.06 21.19
C GLY A 81 4.17 -5.17 19.66
N GLN A 82 4.28 -4.08 18.89
CA GLN A 82 4.22 -4.18 17.41
C GLN A 82 5.60 -4.21 16.73
N ARG A 83 5.71 -4.99 15.63
CA ARG A 83 6.95 -5.31 14.90
C ARG A 83 7.56 -4.14 14.09
N TRP A 84 6.89 -2.99 14.01
CA TRP A 84 7.33 -1.86 13.19
C TRP A 84 7.52 -0.62 14.06
N LYS A 85 8.69 -0.51 14.70
CA LYS A 85 9.11 0.70 15.43
C LYS A 85 9.63 1.72 14.42
N ARG A 86 8.99 2.88 14.31
CA ARG A 86 9.52 4.01 13.52
C ARG A 86 10.07 5.07 14.47
N GLN A 87 11.00 5.89 14.00
CA GLN A 87 11.41 7.08 14.74
C GLN A 87 10.39 8.20 14.47
N GLU A 88 10.00 8.90 15.52
CA GLU A 88 9.23 10.13 15.45
C GLU A 88 10.18 11.29 15.67
N TYR A 89 10.12 12.28 14.78
CA TYR A 89 10.95 13.48 14.83
C TYR A 89 10.07 14.69 15.07
N VAL A 90 10.45 15.52 16.03
CA VAL A 90 9.75 16.78 16.34
C VAL A 90 10.72 17.94 16.18
N ALA A 91 10.32 18.99 15.49
CA ALA A 91 11.14 20.19 15.34
C ALA A 91 11.33 20.88 16.71
N ARG A 92 12.57 21.28 16.98
CA ARG A 92 12.98 22.06 18.15
C ARG A 92 13.83 23.24 17.69
N TRP A 93 13.89 24.28 18.50
CA TRP A 93 14.75 25.42 18.23
C TRP A 93 15.44 25.81 19.55
N PRO A 94 16.76 25.64 19.68
CA PRO A 94 17.46 25.85 20.95
C PRO A 94 17.28 27.25 21.56
N GLU A 95 17.12 28.28 20.73
CA GLU A 95 17.01 29.69 21.13
C GLU A 95 15.55 30.19 21.22
N HIS A 96 14.57 29.39 20.81
CA HIS A 96 13.16 29.78 20.77
C HIS A 96 12.28 28.61 21.18
N ASP A 97 11.35 28.84 22.11
CA ASP A 97 10.47 27.79 22.61
C ASP A 97 9.39 27.45 21.55
N LEU A 98 9.74 26.59 20.60
CA LEU A 98 8.80 25.94 19.69
C LEU A 98 8.15 24.77 20.42
N VAL A 99 7.23 25.06 21.34
CA VAL A 99 6.48 24.01 22.06
C VAL A 99 5.44 23.39 21.13
N ALA A 100 5.87 22.52 20.22
CA ALA A 100 5.01 21.53 19.60
C ALA A 100 5.15 20.25 20.44
N PRO A 101 4.11 19.85 21.22
CA PRO A 101 4.19 18.62 22.00
C PRO A 101 4.31 17.43 21.05
N SER A 102 5.21 16.49 21.37
CA SER A 102 5.33 15.24 20.61
C SER A 102 4.02 14.45 20.69
N THR A 103 3.79 13.54 19.75
CA THR A 103 2.57 12.70 19.79
C THR A 103 2.55 11.86 21.08
N SER A 104 3.72 11.41 21.53
CA SER A 104 3.90 10.71 22.81
C SER A 104 3.56 11.60 24.01
N GLU A 105 4.00 12.86 24.02
CA GLU A 105 3.68 13.83 25.09
C GLU A 105 2.19 14.20 25.11
N ARG A 106 1.54 14.31 23.94
CA ARG A 106 0.09 14.52 23.86
C ARG A 106 -0.66 13.35 24.52
N ILE A 107 -0.17 12.12 24.33
CA ILE A 107 -0.76 10.92 24.93
C ILE A 107 -0.54 10.90 26.45
N VAL A 108 0.65 11.27 26.94
CA VAL A 108 0.95 11.31 28.39
C VAL A 108 0.21 12.43 29.10
N LYS A 109 0.15 13.65 28.53
CA LYS A 109 -0.65 14.75 29.10
C LYS A 109 -2.14 14.43 29.17
N ASN A 110 -2.66 13.67 28.20
CA ASN A 110 -4.03 13.16 28.26
C ASN A 110 -4.22 12.10 29.36
N ALA A 111 -3.18 11.34 29.72
CA ALA A 111 -3.23 10.37 30.82
C ALA A 111 -3.05 11.01 32.21
N GLU A 112 -2.21 12.04 32.35
CA GLU A 112 -2.01 12.77 33.63
C GLU A 112 -3.23 13.61 34.02
N PHE A 113 -4.02 14.07 33.05
CA PHE A 113 -5.31 14.72 33.31
C PHE A 113 -6.37 13.74 33.89
N GLU A 114 -6.16 12.42 33.81
CA GLU A 114 -7.04 11.43 34.44
C GLU A 114 -6.66 11.11 35.90
N GLU A 115 -5.54 11.62 36.44
CA GLU A 115 -5.06 11.26 37.80
C GLU A 115 -5.55 12.20 38.93
N LYS A 116 -6.52 13.07 38.67
CA LYS A 116 -7.24 13.84 39.70
C LYS A 116 -8.74 13.58 39.64
N GLY A 117 -9.13 12.33 39.79
CA GLY A 117 -10.55 11.96 39.86
C GLY A 117 -10.78 10.56 40.40
N GLY A 118 -10.83 10.42 41.73
CA GLY A 118 -11.56 9.33 42.39
C GLY A 118 -10.74 8.10 42.75
N ALA A 119 -10.26 8.08 44.00
CA ALA A 119 -9.82 6.87 44.67
C ALA A 119 -10.98 5.86 44.83
N ARG A 120 -10.74 4.59 44.50
CA ARG A 120 -11.28 3.42 45.21
C ARG A 120 -10.38 2.21 44.94
N GLY A 121 -9.94 1.56 46.02
CA GLY A 121 -8.80 0.64 46.06
C GLY A 121 -8.98 -0.68 45.31
N GLY A 122 -7.88 -1.14 44.72
CA GLY A 122 -7.70 -2.51 44.24
C GLY A 122 -6.91 -3.37 45.24
N PRO A 123 -7.12 -4.70 45.27
CA PRO A 123 -6.37 -5.63 46.11
C PRO A 123 -4.91 -5.83 45.59
N PRO A 124 -3.98 -6.33 46.43
CA PRO A 124 -2.55 -6.19 46.20
C PRO A 124 -2.01 -7.14 45.12
N PRO A 125 -0.84 -6.83 44.51
CA PRO A 125 -0.31 -7.61 43.40
C PRO A 125 0.31 -8.94 43.88
N LEU A 126 -0.04 -10.02 43.18
CA LEU A 126 0.58 -11.34 43.38
C LEU A 126 2.00 -11.39 42.80
N LYS A 127 2.82 -12.12 43.54
CA LYS A 127 4.26 -12.36 43.45
C LYS A 127 4.85 -12.58 42.05
N LYS A 128 6.02 -11.96 41.83
CA LYS A 128 7.02 -12.33 40.81
C LYS A 128 7.42 -13.80 40.97
N VAL A 129 7.38 -14.55 39.87
CA VAL A 129 8.13 -15.82 39.73
C VAL A 129 9.18 -15.59 38.64
N VAL A 130 10.43 -15.74 39.05
CA VAL A 130 11.65 -15.74 38.25
C VAL A 130 11.79 -17.14 37.63
N HIS A 131 12.11 -17.21 36.34
CA HIS A 131 12.78 -18.39 35.79
C HIS A 131 14.09 -17.94 35.13
N GLU A 132 15.18 -18.32 35.78
CA GLU A 132 16.54 -18.32 35.24
C GLU A 132 16.82 -19.64 34.49
N VAL A 133 17.42 -19.49 33.31
CA VAL A 133 18.61 -20.14 32.71
C VAL A 133 18.74 -21.68 32.62
N GLY A 134 19.13 -22.12 31.41
CA GLY A 134 20.16 -23.14 31.13
C GLY A 134 20.77 -22.83 29.73
N GLU A 135 21.99 -22.30 29.64
CA GLU A 135 23.26 -22.99 29.27
C GLU A 135 23.13 -23.98 28.10
N GLY A 136 23.96 -24.00 27.05
CA GLY A 136 25.21 -23.31 26.72
C GLY A 136 25.76 -23.86 25.39
N GLY A 137 26.93 -23.37 24.96
CA GLY A 137 27.77 -24.06 23.96
C GLY A 137 28.25 -23.19 22.79
N ALA A 138 29.47 -22.67 22.90
CA ALA A 138 30.23 -22.04 21.83
C ALA A 138 31.46 -22.89 21.42
N ARG A 139 31.96 -22.67 20.19
CA ARG A 139 33.35 -22.74 19.65
C ARG A 139 33.29 -23.12 18.15
N GLY A 140 34.05 -22.60 17.18
CA GLY A 140 35.18 -21.67 17.05
C GLY A 140 35.63 -21.70 15.56
N GLY A 141 35.95 -20.58 14.90
CA GLY A 141 37.29 -19.98 14.72
C GLY A 141 37.56 -19.67 13.22
N PRO A 142 38.70 -19.09 12.79
CA PRO A 142 39.66 -18.20 13.46
C PRO A 142 39.84 -16.82 12.77
N LYS A 143 40.49 -15.91 13.51
CA LYS A 143 40.98 -14.56 13.14
C LYS A 143 42.06 -14.57 12.05
N VAL A 144 42.05 -13.56 11.17
CA VAL A 144 43.26 -12.98 10.58
C VAL A 144 43.13 -11.45 10.62
N VAL A 145 44.16 -10.81 11.19
CA VAL A 145 44.38 -9.37 11.35
C VAL A 145 45.26 -8.90 10.19
N HIS A 146 44.97 -7.74 9.60
CA HIS A 146 45.97 -6.88 8.96
C HIS A 146 45.60 -5.42 9.25
N GLU A 147 46.32 -4.84 10.21
CA GLU A 147 46.68 -3.43 10.32
C GLU A 147 47.92 -3.27 9.41
N VAL A 148 48.20 -2.20 8.65
CA VAL A 148 48.56 -0.79 8.92
C VAL A 148 48.48 -0.09 7.53
N ASP A 149 48.21 1.19 7.27
CA ASP A 149 48.83 2.43 7.72
C ASP A 149 47.98 3.63 7.27
N GLN A 150 47.89 4.64 8.13
CA GLN A 150 47.53 6.01 7.79
C GLN A 150 48.80 6.87 7.81
N ASP A 151 49.03 7.67 6.77
CA ASP A 151 49.70 8.99 6.85
C ASP A 151 49.44 9.69 5.49
N LYS A 152 48.78 10.84 5.40
CA LYS A 152 49.07 12.23 5.83
C LYS A 152 49.25 13.10 4.57
N ASN A 153 48.57 14.25 4.59
CA ASN A 153 48.76 15.46 3.77
C ASN A 153 48.29 15.47 2.29
N SER A 154 47.14 16.13 2.09
CA SER A 154 46.78 16.90 0.86
C SER A 154 47.77 18.06 0.61
N PRO A 155 47.70 18.82 -0.51
CA PRO A 155 46.77 18.76 -1.65
C PRO A 155 47.48 18.78 -3.03
N LEU A 156 46.79 18.45 -4.13
CA LEU A 156 46.96 19.17 -5.42
C LEU A 156 45.95 18.68 -6.48
N ASN A 157 45.12 19.66 -6.85
CA ASN A 157 44.38 19.87 -8.08
C ASN A 157 44.90 19.13 -9.32
N ASN A 158 44.05 18.31 -9.95
CA ASN A 158 43.88 18.32 -11.40
C ASN A 158 42.58 17.61 -11.86
N PRO A 159 42.01 18.01 -13.00
CA PRO A 159 40.60 17.84 -13.32
C PRO A 159 40.31 16.43 -13.81
N ILE A 160 39.29 15.79 -13.25
CA ILE A 160 38.79 14.51 -13.79
C ILE A 160 37.87 14.84 -14.97
N PRO A 161 38.13 14.32 -16.18
CA PRO A 161 37.30 14.52 -17.35
C PRO A 161 35.89 13.98 -17.13
N VAL A 162 34.89 14.70 -17.65
CA VAL A 162 33.50 14.26 -17.74
C VAL A 162 33.45 13.01 -18.63
N GLN A 163 33.52 11.83 -18.01
CA GLN A 163 33.05 10.60 -18.62
C GLN A 163 31.62 10.36 -18.15
N GLU A 164 30.69 10.57 -19.08
CA GLU A 164 29.29 10.19 -18.99
C GLU A 164 29.18 8.76 -18.45
N ARG A 165 28.72 8.61 -17.20
CA ARG A 165 28.30 7.31 -16.69
C ARG A 165 27.02 6.91 -17.40
N LYS A 166 27.15 6.21 -18.53
CA LYS A 166 26.09 5.34 -19.04
C LYS A 166 25.77 4.32 -17.94
N CYS A 167 24.65 4.55 -17.26
CA CYS A 167 24.04 3.57 -16.38
C CYS A 167 23.50 2.44 -17.26
N ALA A 168 24.34 1.43 -17.53
CA ALA A 168 23.88 0.13 -18.00
C ALA A 168 23.15 -0.53 -16.83
N ARG A 169 21.85 -0.24 -16.69
CA ARG A 169 20.95 -1.19 -16.07
C ARG A 169 20.75 -2.27 -17.10
N ASP A 170 21.25 -3.47 -16.83
CA ASP A 170 20.86 -4.70 -17.50
C ASP A 170 19.38 -4.99 -17.19
N GLY A 171 18.51 -4.19 -17.80
CA GLY A 171 17.18 -4.63 -18.21
C GLY A 171 17.39 -5.31 -19.54
N GLU A 172 17.78 -6.58 -19.51
CA GLU A 172 17.71 -7.43 -20.70
C GLU A 172 16.23 -7.62 -21.02
N SER A 173 15.69 -6.67 -21.78
CA SER A 173 14.53 -6.91 -22.61
C SER A 173 14.94 -8.03 -23.56
N ASP A 174 14.49 -9.26 -23.28
CA ASP A 174 14.64 -10.41 -24.17
C ASP A 174 14.13 -9.99 -25.55
N LYS A 175 15.09 -9.69 -26.44
CA LYS A 175 14.82 -9.43 -27.85
C LYS A 175 14.29 -10.74 -28.41
N ASN A 176 13.08 -10.64 -28.96
CA ASN A 176 12.50 -11.73 -29.73
C ASN A 176 13.32 -11.85 -31.02
N ASP A 177 14.26 -12.80 -31.03
CA ASP A 177 14.98 -13.14 -32.25
C ASP A 177 14.00 -13.77 -33.24
N ASN A 178 13.60 -12.97 -34.21
CA ASN A 178 12.84 -13.35 -35.39
C ASN A 178 13.69 -14.28 -36.28
N ASN A 179 13.91 -15.53 -35.86
CA ASN A 179 13.93 -16.74 -36.69
C ASN A 179 14.15 -18.01 -35.83
N GLY A 180 13.13 -18.36 -35.06
CA GLY A 180 12.73 -19.75 -34.77
C GLY A 180 13.76 -20.72 -34.19
N THR A 181 14.02 -20.64 -32.88
CA THR A 181 13.95 -21.77 -31.91
C THR A 181 14.28 -21.22 -30.51
N VAL A 182 13.29 -21.22 -29.61
CA VAL A 182 13.52 -20.83 -28.20
C VAL A 182 14.55 -21.77 -27.56
N THR A 183 15.60 -21.22 -26.95
CA THR A 183 16.71 -21.99 -26.37
C THR A 183 16.26 -22.97 -25.28
N ARG A 184 16.97 -24.10 -25.13
CA ARG A 184 16.68 -25.11 -24.09
C ARG A 184 16.70 -24.50 -22.68
N GLU A 185 17.61 -23.57 -22.42
CA GLU A 185 17.70 -22.85 -21.14
C GLU A 185 16.46 -22.00 -20.86
N THR A 186 15.92 -21.32 -21.87
CA THR A 186 14.67 -20.56 -21.76
C THR A 186 13.51 -21.50 -21.42
N TRP A 187 13.42 -22.67 -22.06
CA TRP A 187 12.42 -23.68 -21.73
C TRP A 187 12.58 -24.26 -20.33
N MET A 188 13.81 -24.44 -19.84
CA MET A 188 14.08 -24.83 -18.44
C MET A 188 13.61 -23.77 -17.45
N ARG A 189 13.86 -22.49 -17.74
CA ARG A 189 13.37 -21.37 -16.91
C ARG A 189 11.84 -21.33 -16.86
N ARG A 190 11.18 -21.56 -18.01
CA ARG A 190 9.72 -21.65 -18.11
C ARG A 190 9.18 -22.86 -17.34
N LEU A 191 9.82 -24.03 -17.46
CA LEU A 191 9.48 -25.24 -16.69
C LEU A 191 9.54 -24.95 -15.18
N LYS A 192 10.66 -24.43 -14.69
CA LYS A 192 10.84 -24.13 -13.26
C LYS A 192 9.72 -23.22 -12.74
N LYS A 193 9.42 -22.14 -13.48
CA LYS A 193 8.35 -21.20 -13.12
C LYS A 193 6.95 -21.82 -13.15
N ALA A 194 6.69 -22.77 -14.04
CA ALA A 194 5.42 -23.50 -14.08
C ALA A 194 5.33 -24.51 -12.93
N HIS A 195 6.40 -25.26 -12.68
CA HIS A 195 6.45 -26.30 -11.66
C HIS A 195 6.34 -25.72 -10.25
N GLU A 196 6.97 -24.58 -9.95
CA GLU A 196 6.85 -23.86 -8.67
C GLU A 196 5.40 -23.49 -8.30
N ARG A 197 4.49 -23.40 -9.29
CA ARG A 197 3.07 -23.09 -9.07
C ARG A 197 2.23 -24.35 -8.85
N TRP A 198 2.82 -25.53 -9.01
CA TRP A 198 2.12 -26.79 -8.92
C TRP A 198 1.85 -27.19 -7.46
N PRO A 199 0.65 -27.68 -7.12
CA PRO A 199 0.30 -27.98 -5.72
C PRO A 199 1.18 -29.03 -5.02
N SER A 200 1.77 -29.97 -5.76
CA SER A 200 2.67 -31.01 -5.23
C SER A 200 4.15 -30.73 -5.51
N TYR A 201 4.52 -29.50 -5.87
CA TYR A 201 5.89 -29.11 -6.22
C TYR A 201 6.97 -29.60 -5.23
N GLU A 202 6.71 -29.48 -3.92
CA GLU A 202 7.67 -29.86 -2.88
C GLU A 202 7.95 -31.38 -2.83
N SER A 203 7.00 -32.19 -3.28
CA SER A 203 7.08 -33.65 -3.28
C SER A 203 7.38 -34.26 -4.66
N ASP A 204 7.29 -33.46 -5.73
CA ASP A 204 7.40 -33.94 -7.11
C ASP A 204 8.87 -34.08 -7.56
N GLY A 205 9.18 -35.19 -8.22
CA GLY A 205 10.51 -35.45 -8.77
C GLY A 205 10.83 -34.54 -9.97
N ASN A 206 11.83 -33.67 -9.83
CA ASN A 206 12.20 -32.69 -10.86
C ASN A 206 12.67 -33.33 -12.19
N LYS A 207 13.29 -34.51 -12.13
CA LYS A 207 13.80 -35.23 -13.32
C LYS A 207 12.68 -35.74 -14.23
N ASP A 208 11.59 -36.25 -13.67
CA ASP A 208 10.47 -36.78 -14.44
C ASP A 208 9.65 -35.64 -15.07
N ALA A 209 9.50 -34.52 -14.34
CA ALA A 209 8.91 -33.31 -14.88
C ALA A 209 9.72 -32.73 -16.04
N GLU A 210 11.05 -32.68 -15.94
CA GLU A 210 11.92 -32.23 -17.03
C GLU A 210 11.79 -33.13 -18.27
N LYS A 211 11.84 -34.46 -18.08
CA LYS A 211 11.65 -35.43 -19.16
C LYS A 211 10.30 -35.26 -19.85
N ALA A 212 9.22 -35.14 -19.08
CA ALA A 212 7.88 -34.95 -19.63
C ALA A 212 7.73 -33.59 -20.35
N TRP A 213 8.33 -32.53 -19.82
CA TRP A 213 8.30 -31.19 -20.41
C TRP A 213 9.00 -31.13 -21.78
N PHE A 214 10.18 -31.74 -21.89
CA PHE A 214 10.92 -31.75 -23.15
C PHE A 214 10.37 -32.74 -24.19
N ALA A 215 9.52 -33.69 -23.78
CA ALA A 215 8.77 -34.54 -24.71
C ALA A 215 7.62 -33.81 -25.41
N LEU A 216 7.16 -32.67 -24.89
CA LEU A 216 6.09 -31.84 -25.49
C LEU A 216 6.62 -30.93 -26.60
N SER A 217 5.76 -30.52 -27.54
CA SER A 217 6.06 -29.48 -28.53
C SER A 217 6.19 -28.08 -27.88
N SER A 218 6.69 -27.10 -28.61
CA SER A 218 6.72 -25.70 -28.16
C SER A 218 5.32 -25.18 -27.80
N GLU A 219 4.34 -25.47 -28.65
CA GLU A 219 2.95 -25.02 -28.49
C GLU A 219 2.31 -25.70 -27.27
N ASP A 220 2.53 -27.00 -27.11
CA ASP A 220 2.03 -27.78 -25.98
C ASP A 220 2.60 -27.26 -24.64
N ARG A 221 3.90 -26.91 -24.59
CA ARG A 221 4.51 -26.32 -23.39
C ARG A 221 3.88 -24.99 -23.01
N GLU A 222 3.55 -24.16 -24.00
CA GLU A 222 2.88 -22.88 -23.77
C GLU A 222 1.43 -23.06 -23.33
N GLN A 223 0.70 -23.98 -23.97
CA GLN A 223 -0.67 -24.31 -23.58
C GLN A 223 -0.74 -24.90 -22.16
N ALA A 224 0.15 -25.85 -21.84
CA ALA A 224 0.28 -26.42 -20.50
C ALA A 224 0.54 -25.31 -19.46
N SER A 225 1.48 -24.39 -19.75
CA SER A 225 1.77 -23.25 -18.86
C SER A 225 0.56 -22.35 -18.65
N LYS A 226 -0.18 -22.05 -19.72
CA LYS A 226 -1.35 -21.16 -19.71
C LYS A 226 -2.52 -21.78 -18.93
N MET A 227 -2.74 -23.08 -19.10
CA MET A 227 -3.89 -23.80 -18.54
C MET A 227 -3.63 -24.40 -17.16
N LEU A 228 -2.40 -24.32 -16.63
CA LEU A 228 -2.00 -24.89 -15.33
C LEU A 228 -2.94 -24.47 -14.19
N ASN A 229 -3.15 -23.16 -14.01
CA ASN A 229 -3.99 -22.65 -12.92
C ASN A 229 -5.46 -23.01 -13.11
N ALA A 230 -5.94 -23.05 -14.35
CA ALA A 230 -7.30 -23.49 -14.68
C ALA A 230 -7.51 -24.96 -14.30
N TYR A 231 -6.53 -25.82 -14.61
CA TYR A 231 -6.56 -27.23 -14.23
C TYR A 231 -6.61 -27.42 -12.72
N VAL A 232 -5.73 -26.73 -11.98
CA VAL A 232 -5.68 -26.79 -10.51
C VAL A 232 -7.01 -26.31 -9.91
N ALA A 233 -7.59 -25.24 -10.45
CA ALA A 233 -8.88 -24.72 -10.00
C ALA A 233 -10.03 -25.71 -10.23
N VAL A 234 -10.08 -26.38 -11.39
CA VAL A 234 -11.07 -27.43 -11.68
C VAL A 234 -10.92 -28.61 -10.73
N CYS A 235 -9.69 -29.07 -10.47
CA CYS A 235 -9.45 -30.16 -9.52
C CYS A 235 -9.90 -29.81 -8.09
N LYS A 236 -9.62 -28.58 -7.63
CA LYS A 236 -10.08 -28.09 -6.32
C LYS A 236 -11.60 -28.01 -6.24
N ARG A 237 -12.27 -27.54 -7.29
CA ARG A 237 -13.74 -27.48 -7.37
C ARG A 237 -14.39 -28.86 -7.29
N GLN A 238 -13.76 -29.87 -7.89
CA GLN A 238 -14.17 -31.27 -7.79
C GLN A 238 -13.86 -31.92 -6.42
N GLY A 239 -13.41 -31.14 -5.42
CA GLY A 239 -13.12 -31.62 -4.08
C GLY A 239 -11.84 -32.47 -3.98
N ARG A 240 -10.97 -32.47 -5.00
CA ARG A 240 -9.73 -33.25 -4.94
C ARG A 240 -8.72 -32.56 -4.02
N THR A 241 -8.32 -33.27 -2.98
CA THR A 241 -7.27 -32.85 -2.03
C THR A 241 -5.88 -33.36 -2.42
N LYS A 242 -5.80 -34.42 -3.24
CA LYS A 242 -4.55 -34.95 -3.80
C LYS A 242 -4.44 -34.59 -5.28
N PHE A 243 -3.35 -33.93 -5.64
CA PHE A 243 -3.04 -33.57 -7.02
C PHE A 243 -2.18 -34.66 -7.65
N ARG A 244 -2.30 -34.84 -8.97
CA ARG A 244 -1.38 -35.69 -9.72
C ARG A 244 0.00 -35.03 -9.73
N VAL A 245 1.05 -35.84 -9.81
CA VAL A 245 2.43 -35.38 -10.01
C VAL A 245 2.50 -34.54 -11.28
N PHE A 246 3.28 -33.46 -11.27
CA PHE A 246 3.38 -32.53 -12.39
C PHE A 246 3.81 -33.20 -13.70
N ALA A 247 4.68 -34.22 -13.63
CA ALA A 247 5.06 -35.03 -14.79
C ALA A 247 3.85 -35.69 -15.47
N ASN A 248 2.85 -36.16 -14.71
CA ASN A 248 1.63 -36.78 -15.27
C ASN A 248 0.69 -35.73 -15.86
N TYR A 249 0.67 -34.52 -15.30
CA TYR A 249 -0.05 -33.40 -15.91
C TYR A 249 0.49 -33.09 -17.32
N LEU A 250 1.81 -33.11 -17.47
CA LEU A 250 2.52 -32.90 -18.72
C LEU A 250 2.36 -34.07 -19.71
N SER A 251 2.67 -35.28 -19.28
CA SER A 251 2.70 -36.46 -20.17
C SER A 251 1.32 -36.90 -20.64
N GLU A 252 0.28 -36.75 -19.82
CA GLU A 252 -1.10 -37.09 -20.20
C GLU A 252 -1.88 -35.91 -20.81
N LYS A 253 -1.20 -34.77 -21.06
CA LYS A 253 -1.79 -33.54 -21.60
C LYS A 253 -3.10 -33.14 -20.92
N LEU A 254 -3.12 -33.13 -19.59
CA LEU A 254 -4.37 -33.01 -18.83
C LEU A 254 -5.10 -31.66 -19.02
N TRP A 255 -4.45 -30.64 -19.59
CA TRP A 255 -5.10 -29.39 -19.98
C TRP A 255 -6.08 -29.54 -21.15
N GLU A 256 -5.91 -30.53 -22.02
CA GLU A 256 -6.82 -30.79 -23.15
C GLU A 256 -8.15 -31.38 -22.70
N LYS A 257 -8.17 -32.02 -21.52
CA LYS A 257 -9.36 -32.64 -20.92
C LYS A 257 -10.19 -31.66 -20.09
N LEU A 258 -9.84 -30.36 -20.13
CA LEU A 258 -10.57 -29.34 -19.40
C LEU A 258 -11.83 -28.94 -20.17
N PRO A 259 -12.96 -28.66 -19.48
CA PRO A 259 -14.15 -28.14 -20.14
C PRO A 259 -13.82 -26.79 -20.80
N ALA A 260 -14.51 -26.45 -21.89
CA ALA A 260 -14.22 -25.22 -22.66
C ALA A 260 -14.30 -23.93 -21.81
N ASN A 261 -15.10 -23.96 -20.73
CA ASN A 261 -15.23 -22.88 -19.74
C ASN A 261 -14.12 -22.89 -18.66
N ALA A 262 -13.21 -23.86 -18.62
CA ALA A 262 -12.13 -23.89 -17.62
C ALA A 262 -11.11 -22.76 -17.82
N ALA A 263 -10.86 -22.37 -19.08
CA ALA A 263 -9.99 -21.26 -19.42
C ALA A 263 -10.55 -19.90 -18.96
N SER A 264 -11.87 -19.78 -18.74
CA SER A 264 -12.55 -18.51 -18.46
C SER A 264 -12.42 -18.03 -17.01
N ASN A 265 -11.80 -18.82 -16.12
CA ASN A 265 -11.45 -18.35 -14.76
C ASN A 265 -10.26 -17.37 -14.75
N GLY A 266 -9.53 -17.24 -15.87
CA GLY A 266 -8.58 -16.16 -16.12
C GLY A 266 -9.17 -15.11 -17.05
N GLY A 267 -10.25 -14.44 -16.65
CA GLY A 267 -10.73 -13.26 -17.37
C GLY A 267 -9.58 -12.27 -17.60
N SER A 268 -9.59 -11.55 -18.73
CA SER A 268 -8.55 -10.58 -19.07
C SER A 268 -8.22 -9.72 -17.85
N VAL A 269 -6.97 -9.73 -17.41
CA VAL A 269 -6.58 -8.94 -16.25
C VAL A 269 -6.19 -7.56 -16.76
N GLU A 270 -6.89 -6.53 -16.30
CA GLU A 270 -6.65 -5.15 -16.72
C GLU A 270 -6.09 -4.32 -15.55
N LEU A 271 -5.22 -3.37 -15.87
CA LEU A 271 -4.73 -2.38 -14.92
C LEU A 271 -5.67 -1.16 -14.89
N ALA A 272 -6.50 -1.08 -13.85
CA ALA A 272 -7.33 0.08 -13.59
C ALA A 272 -6.50 1.20 -12.95
N LYS A 273 -6.06 2.18 -13.76
CA LYS A 273 -5.29 3.34 -13.29
C LYS A 273 -6.08 4.13 -12.23
N ALA A 274 -5.37 4.62 -11.20
CA ALA A 274 -5.96 5.41 -10.13
C ALA A 274 -6.82 6.56 -10.68
N TYR A 275 -8.00 6.77 -10.08
CA TYR A 275 -8.99 7.77 -10.46
C TYR A 275 -9.57 7.65 -11.88
N GLY A 276 -9.17 6.67 -12.69
CA GLY A 276 -9.67 6.44 -14.05
C GLY A 276 -11.06 5.77 -14.10
N LYS A 277 -11.65 5.66 -15.29
CA LYS A 277 -12.99 5.07 -15.51
C LYS A 277 -13.14 3.67 -14.90
N VAL A 278 -12.28 2.73 -15.30
CA VAL A 278 -12.32 1.34 -14.81
C VAL A 278 -12.14 1.30 -13.29
N TRP A 279 -11.26 2.15 -12.75
CA TRP A 279 -11.07 2.26 -11.31
C TRP A 279 -12.33 2.77 -10.60
N GLY A 280 -13.01 3.76 -11.19
CA GLY A 280 -14.31 4.25 -10.74
C GLY A 280 -15.39 3.17 -10.74
N VAL A 281 -15.48 2.37 -11.79
CA VAL A 281 -16.42 1.23 -11.86
C VAL A 281 -16.21 0.28 -10.68
N TYR A 282 -14.98 -0.15 -10.44
CA TYR A 282 -14.66 -1.05 -9.32
C TYR A 282 -14.95 -0.41 -7.96
N ARG A 283 -14.70 0.89 -7.82
CA ARG A 283 -15.06 1.64 -6.62
C ARG A 283 -16.55 1.57 -6.34
N PHE A 284 -17.38 1.95 -7.31
CA PHE A 284 -18.83 1.98 -7.12
C PHE A 284 -19.41 0.57 -6.99
N ALA A 285 -18.89 -0.41 -7.72
CA ALA A 285 -19.29 -1.81 -7.57
C ALA A 285 -19.04 -2.34 -6.13
N ASP A 286 -17.97 -1.91 -5.47
CA ASP A 286 -17.71 -2.23 -4.07
C ASP A 286 -18.58 -1.40 -3.12
N LEU A 287 -18.84 -0.11 -3.39
CA LEU A 287 -19.73 0.75 -2.59
C LEU A 287 -21.20 0.29 -2.60
N LEU A 288 -21.65 -0.34 -3.69
CA LEU A 288 -23.01 -0.88 -3.82
C LEU A 288 -23.22 -2.16 -3.00
N LYS A 289 -22.16 -2.78 -2.49
CA LYS A 289 -22.28 -3.92 -1.56
C LYS A 289 -22.68 -3.43 -0.17
N PRO A 290 -23.36 -4.28 0.63
CA PRO A 290 -23.61 -3.95 2.02
C PRO A 290 -22.29 -3.67 2.77
N PRO A 291 -22.30 -2.77 3.77
CA PRO A 291 -21.12 -2.46 4.56
C PRO A 291 -20.65 -3.70 5.34
N ASN A 292 -19.33 -3.82 5.48
CA ASN A 292 -18.70 -4.84 6.31
C ASN A 292 -18.97 -4.59 7.80
N SER A 293 -18.80 -5.66 8.60
CA SER A 293 -18.84 -5.55 10.05
C SER A 293 -17.79 -4.56 10.55
N MET A 294 -18.24 -3.60 11.36
CA MET A 294 -17.40 -2.54 11.91
C MET A 294 -16.80 -2.96 13.25
N PRO A 295 -15.58 -2.51 13.58
CA PRO A 295 -14.99 -2.76 14.90
C PRO A 295 -15.84 -2.12 16.01
N LYS A 296 -15.80 -2.67 17.22
CA LYS A 296 -16.51 -2.11 18.37
C LYS A 296 -16.02 -0.67 18.64
N PRO A 297 -16.92 0.32 18.82
CA PRO A 297 -16.51 1.68 19.17
C PRO A 297 -15.81 1.74 20.54
N PRO A 298 -14.83 2.65 20.71
CA PRO A 298 -14.30 3.01 22.04
C PRO A 298 -15.40 3.58 22.94
N ALA A 299 -15.23 3.50 24.27
CA ALA A 299 -16.23 3.95 25.25
C ALA A 299 -16.67 5.42 25.07
N THR A 300 -15.75 6.30 24.66
CA THR A 300 -16.07 7.71 24.35
C THR A 300 -17.04 7.84 23.18
N ILE A 301 -16.80 7.07 22.12
CA ILE A 301 -17.66 7.01 20.93
C ILE A 301 -18.98 6.29 21.25
N GLU A 302 -18.96 5.25 22.10
CA GLU A 302 -20.19 4.62 22.60
C GLU A 302 -21.08 5.63 23.33
N GLY A 303 -20.50 6.50 24.16
CA GLY A 303 -21.24 7.58 24.81
C GLY A 303 -21.93 8.51 23.81
N ILE A 304 -21.24 8.91 22.74
CA ILE A 304 -21.80 9.75 21.67
C ILE A 304 -22.94 9.01 20.95
N LEU A 305 -22.73 7.74 20.58
CA LEU A 305 -23.71 6.94 19.87
C LEU A 305 -24.97 6.69 20.72
N ASN A 306 -24.80 6.44 22.02
CA ASN A 306 -25.89 6.22 22.96
C ASN A 306 -26.64 7.52 23.30
N GLY A 307 -25.97 8.67 23.22
CA GLY A 307 -26.57 9.99 23.45
C GLY A 307 -27.62 10.39 22.42
N GLY A 308 -27.62 9.76 21.23
CA GLY A 308 -28.58 10.04 20.16
C GLY A 308 -28.43 11.43 19.53
N GLY A 309 -29.39 11.82 18.69
CA GLY A 309 -29.39 13.12 18.01
C GLY A 309 -28.39 13.26 16.87
N GLU A 310 -28.17 14.50 16.43
CA GLU A 310 -27.37 14.81 15.23
C GLU A 310 -25.91 14.36 15.36
N GLN A 311 -25.31 14.49 16.54
CA GLN A 311 -23.93 14.04 16.78
C GLN A 311 -23.78 12.52 16.68
N ALA A 312 -24.75 11.77 17.20
CA ALA A 312 -24.76 10.31 17.08
C ALA A 312 -24.90 9.87 15.62
N GLU A 313 -25.79 10.51 14.84
CA GLU A 313 -25.95 10.21 13.41
C GLU A 313 -24.71 10.56 12.59
N ALA A 314 -24.10 11.73 12.84
CA ALA A 314 -22.85 12.12 12.19
C ALA A 314 -21.72 11.12 12.48
N GLU A 315 -21.60 10.65 13.73
CA GLU A 315 -20.61 9.65 14.11
C GLU A 315 -20.92 8.27 13.50
N LYS A 316 -22.19 7.86 13.40
CA LYS A 316 -22.59 6.63 12.67
C LYS A 316 -22.13 6.69 11.21
N LEU A 317 -22.43 7.78 10.50
CA LEU A 317 -22.04 7.98 9.10
C LEU A 317 -20.52 8.01 8.95
N ARG A 318 -19.81 8.71 9.84
CA ARG A 318 -18.34 8.75 9.86
C ARG A 318 -17.75 7.35 10.02
N ARG A 319 -18.25 6.57 10.97
CA ARG A 319 -17.79 5.20 11.23
C ARG A 319 -18.06 4.30 10.03
N LEU A 320 -19.23 4.46 9.40
CA LEU A 320 -19.57 3.73 8.18
C LEU A 320 -18.59 4.05 7.04
N ALA A 321 -18.21 5.32 6.89
CA ALA A 321 -17.27 5.75 5.86
C ALA A 321 -15.85 5.22 6.11
N LEU A 322 -15.44 5.10 7.37
CA LEU A 322 -14.11 4.60 7.75
C LEU A 322 -13.99 3.08 7.69
N TYR A 323 -15.03 2.36 8.11
CA TYR A 323 -14.96 0.92 8.38
C TYR A 323 -15.90 0.07 7.52
N GLY A 324 -16.93 0.67 6.92
CA GLY A 324 -17.95 -0.06 6.15
C GLY A 324 -17.40 -0.63 4.84
N TRP A 325 -16.47 0.04 4.17
CA TRP A 325 -15.90 -0.41 2.90
C TRP A 325 -14.37 -0.39 2.92
N PRO A 326 -13.71 -1.27 3.70
CA PRO A 326 -12.26 -1.26 3.88
C PRO A 326 -11.52 -1.41 2.54
N ARG A 327 -12.05 -2.20 1.60
CA ARG A 327 -11.49 -2.34 0.26
C ARG A 327 -11.47 -1.02 -0.53
N VAL A 328 -12.51 -0.21 -0.41
CA VAL A 328 -12.57 1.12 -1.08
C VAL A 328 -11.58 2.08 -0.42
N VAL A 329 -11.53 2.07 0.92
CA VAL A 329 -10.57 2.86 1.70
C VAL A 329 -9.12 2.50 1.36
N ASP A 330 -8.81 1.21 1.26
CA ASP A 330 -7.48 0.72 0.84
C ASP A 330 -7.14 1.18 -0.59
N MET A 331 -8.12 1.09 -1.49
CA MET A 331 -7.96 1.53 -2.87
C MET A 331 -7.69 3.05 -2.95
N HIS A 332 -8.33 3.86 -2.10
CA HIS A 332 -8.06 5.30 -1.98
C HIS A 332 -6.66 5.58 -1.43
N ASN A 333 -6.29 4.89 -0.35
CA ASN A 333 -4.97 5.02 0.26
C ASN A 333 -3.85 4.63 -0.71
N HIS A 334 -4.07 3.61 -1.53
CA HIS A 334 -3.11 3.17 -2.55
C HIS A 334 -2.95 4.20 -3.67
N ALA A 335 -4.06 4.75 -4.15
CA ALA A 335 -4.08 5.82 -5.14
C ALA A 335 -3.35 7.06 -4.63
N ALA A 336 -3.62 7.50 -3.39
CA ALA A 336 -3.03 8.70 -2.80
C ALA A 336 -1.52 8.58 -2.53
N ARG A 337 -1.03 7.41 -2.09
CA ARG A 337 0.38 7.24 -1.69
C ARG A 337 1.34 6.91 -2.83
N ARG A 338 0.87 6.19 -3.86
CA ARG A 338 1.75 5.64 -4.91
C ARG A 338 1.31 5.99 -6.32
N GLY A 339 0.22 6.73 -6.48
CA GLY A 339 -0.48 6.84 -7.77
C GLY A 339 -0.96 5.48 -8.29
N GLY A 340 -1.03 4.47 -7.40
CA GLY A 340 -1.14 3.07 -7.79
C GLY A 340 -2.55 2.72 -8.25
N GLY A 341 -2.66 2.16 -9.45
CA GLY A 341 -3.88 1.53 -9.92
C GLY A 341 -4.18 0.20 -9.22
N LEU A 342 -5.28 -0.43 -9.60
CA LEU A 342 -5.67 -1.77 -9.15
C LEU A 342 -5.64 -2.73 -10.33
N THR A 343 -5.10 -3.93 -10.12
CA THR A 343 -5.25 -5.04 -11.06
C THR A 343 -6.63 -5.66 -10.89
N VAL A 344 -7.46 -5.60 -11.94
CA VAL A 344 -8.86 -6.01 -11.90
C VAL A 344 -9.16 -7.07 -12.95
N LYS A 345 -10.25 -7.82 -12.75
CA LYS A 345 -10.75 -8.77 -13.77
C LYS A 345 -11.45 -7.98 -14.87
N GLY A 346 -11.41 -8.45 -16.11
CA GLY A 346 -11.99 -7.73 -17.25
C GLY A 346 -13.52 -7.66 -17.27
N LYS A 347 -14.18 -8.39 -16.36
CA LYS A 347 -15.64 -8.54 -16.34
C LYS A 347 -16.37 -7.20 -16.28
N LEU A 348 -15.93 -6.24 -15.46
CA LEU A 348 -16.64 -4.97 -15.29
C LEU A 348 -16.13 -3.85 -16.21
N VAL A 349 -15.13 -4.11 -17.05
CA VAL A 349 -14.52 -3.10 -17.94
C VAL A 349 -15.54 -2.42 -18.86
N PRO A 350 -16.54 -3.12 -19.45
CA PRO A 350 -17.54 -2.47 -20.31
C PRO A 350 -18.34 -1.36 -19.61
N LEU A 351 -18.49 -1.40 -18.28
CA LEU A 351 -19.20 -0.35 -17.52
C LEU A 351 -18.41 0.97 -17.43
N ALA A 352 -17.18 1.03 -17.96
CA ALA A 352 -16.40 2.26 -18.03
C ALA A 352 -17.06 3.36 -18.88
N ASP A 353 -17.96 2.99 -19.80
CA ASP A 353 -18.71 3.94 -20.63
C ASP A 353 -19.81 4.67 -19.86
N GLU A 354 -20.23 4.12 -18.72
CA GLU A 354 -21.16 4.76 -17.77
C GLU A 354 -20.46 5.79 -16.86
N PHE A 355 -19.20 6.12 -17.12
CA PHE A 355 -18.42 7.08 -16.35
C PHE A 355 -17.98 8.27 -17.21
N LEU A 356 -18.16 9.47 -16.66
CA LEU A 356 -17.67 10.73 -17.23
C LEU A 356 -16.60 11.35 -16.34
N GLN A 357 -15.84 12.28 -16.94
CA GLN A 357 -14.79 13.01 -16.25
C GLN A 357 -15.39 14.23 -15.51
N VAL A 358 -15.11 14.36 -14.21
CA VAL A 358 -15.56 15.44 -13.33
C VAL A 358 -14.34 16.22 -12.82
N ARG A 359 -14.43 17.55 -12.82
CA ARG A 359 -13.38 18.42 -12.28
C ARG A 359 -13.46 18.45 -10.76
N VAL A 360 -12.36 18.18 -10.08
CA VAL A 360 -12.30 18.31 -8.61
C VAL A 360 -12.56 19.77 -8.22
N GLY A 361 -13.44 19.95 -7.24
CA GLY A 361 -13.82 21.25 -6.71
C GLY A 361 -15.04 21.90 -7.39
N ASN A 362 -15.52 21.41 -8.53
CA ASN A 362 -16.71 21.96 -9.18
C ASN A 362 -18.03 21.53 -8.49
N ASP A 363 -19.16 22.07 -8.94
CA ASP A 363 -20.46 21.83 -8.32
C ASP A 363 -20.90 20.35 -8.39
N ILE A 364 -20.60 19.67 -9.50
CA ILE A 364 -20.87 18.24 -9.68
C ILE A 364 -20.05 17.42 -8.66
N TRP A 365 -18.79 17.78 -8.46
CA TRP A 365 -17.92 17.16 -7.46
C TRP A 365 -18.43 17.38 -6.04
N GLN A 366 -18.86 18.59 -5.69
CA GLN A 366 -19.44 18.87 -4.36
C GLN A 366 -20.76 18.10 -4.16
N ALA A 367 -21.60 17.98 -5.19
CA ALA A 367 -22.81 17.17 -5.15
C ALA A 367 -22.50 15.68 -4.91
N TRP A 368 -21.49 15.12 -5.59
CA TRP A 368 -21.01 13.76 -5.30
C TRP A 368 -20.49 13.61 -3.86
N LYS A 369 -19.73 14.60 -3.37
CA LYS A 369 -19.20 14.62 -2.00
C LYS A 369 -20.31 14.60 -0.96
N GLN A 370 -21.33 15.43 -1.17
CA GLN A 370 -22.52 15.47 -0.33
C GLN A 370 -23.27 14.13 -0.34
N LEU A 371 -23.54 13.57 -1.52
CA LEU A 371 -24.23 12.27 -1.64
C LEU A 371 -23.48 11.15 -0.91
N HIS A 372 -22.14 11.15 -0.95
CA HIS A 372 -21.35 10.17 -0.20
C HIS A 372 -21.46 10.39 1.31
N GLY A 373 -21.44 11.65 1.77
CA GLY A 373 -21.64 12.00 3.18
C GLY A 373 -22.99 11.50 3.72
N GLU A 374 -24.07 11.74 2.98
CA GLU A 374 -25.43 11.28 3.35
C GLU A 374 -25.56 9.76 3.40
N ARG A 375 -24.78 9.04 2.60
CA ARG A 375 -24.75 7.56 2.57
C ARG A 375 -23.75 6.95 3.56
N GLY A 376 -22.94 7.77 4.23
CA GLY A 376 -21.81 7.31 5.03
C GLY A 376 -20.78 6.55 4.19
N TRP A 377 -20.67 6.86 2.90
CA TRP A 377 -19.69 6.23 2.01
C TRP A 377 -18.32 6.87 2.14
N PRO A 378 -17.23 6.08 2.01
CA PRO A 378 -15.88 6.62 1.99
C PRO A 378 -15.72 7.68 0.89
N TRP A 379 -15.33 8.88 1.30
CA TRP A 379 -14.90 9.93 0.40
C TRP A 379 -13.38 9.94 0.27
N PHE A 380 -12.91 10.58 -0.79
CA PHE A 380 -11.50 10.83 -0.98
C PHE A 380 -10.93 11.74 0.13
N GLY A 381 -9.60 11.82 0.18
CA GLY A 381 -8.91 12.78 1.06
C GLY A 381 -9.16 14.25 0.67
N PRO A 382 -8.34 15.17 1.21
CA PRO A 382 -8.45 16.59 0.89
C PRO A 382 -8.39 16.84 -0.63
N ASP A 383 -9.29 17.69 -1.14
CA ASP A 383 -9.42 17.97 -2.57
C ASP A 383 -8.09 18.44 -3.21
N ARG A 384 -7.22 19.11 -2.45
CA ARG A 384 -5.88 19.57 -2.90
C ARG A 384 -4.89 18.45 -3.23
N ASP A 385 -5.12 17.25 -2.69
CA ASP A 385 -4.22 16.09 -2.84
C ASP A 385 -4.72 15.17 -3.97
N LEU A 386 -5.78 15.57 -4.69
CA LEU A 386 -6.39 14.83 -5.78
C LEU A 386 -5.96 15.38 -7.15
N PRO A 387 -6.01 14.55 -8.21
CA PRO A 387 -5.84 15.05 -9.57
C PRO A 387 -6.93 16.08 -9.91
N GLU A 388 -6.66 16.94 -10.89
CA GLU A 388 -7.66 17.92 -11.36
C GLU A 388 -8.96 17.25 -11.85
N TRP A 389 -8.85 16.03 -12.35
CA TRP A 389 -9.96 15.28 -12.93
C TRP A 389 -10.08 13.88 -12.35
N VAL A 390 -11.31 13.49 -12.05
CA VAL A 390 -11.68 12.15 -11.55
C VAL A 390 -12.87 11.64 -12.34
N TYR A 391 -13.07 10.32 -12.40
CA TYR A 391 -14.22 9.74 -13.10
C TYR A 391 -15.34 9.35 -12.14
N MET A 392 -16.56 9.76 -12.47
CA MET A 392 -17.80 9.50 -11.72
C MET A 392 -18.89 8.97 -12.65
N PRO A 393 -19.95 8.32 -12.11
CA PRO A 393 -21.10 7.92 -12.91
C PRO A 393 -21.65 9.06 -13.75
N LYS A 394 -22.00 8.74 -15.00
CA LYS A 394 -22.44 9.67 -16.01
C LYS A 394 -23.76 10.34 -15.60
N LEU A 395 -23.81 11.67 -15.70
CA LEU A 395 -25.05 12.41 -15.49
C LEU A 395 -26.03 12.12 -16.64
N LEU A 396 -27.30 12.03 -16.29
CA LEU A 396 -28.38 11.95 -17.27
C LEU A 396 -28.54 13.31 -17.97
N THR A 397 -29.03 13.30 -19.21
CA THR A 397 -29.23 14.51 -20.02
C THR A 397 -30.51 15.27 -19.68
N GLU A 398 -31.31 14.75 -18.75
CA GLU A 398 -32.54 15.37 -18.26
C GLU A 398 -32.25 16.60 -17.40
N GLU A 399 -33.19 17.53 -17.34
CA GLU A 399 -33.09 18.69 -16.44
C GLU A 399 -33.50 18.30 -15.03
N PHE A 400 -32.61 18.57 -14.06
CA PHE A 400 -32.86 18.30 -12.65
C PHE A 400 -32.95 19.60 -11.85
N PRO A 401 -33.79 19.66 -10.80
CA PRO A 401 -33.93 20.86 -9.96
C PRO A 401 -32.64 21.30 -9.26
N SER A 402 -31.68 20.39 -9.08
CA SER A 402 -30.36 20.69 -8.53
C SER A 402 -29.30 19.73 -9.04
N THR A 403 -28.03 20.11 -8.92
CA THR A 403 -26.89 19.24 -9.23
C THR A 403 -26.86 17.99 -8.34
N LEU A 404 -27.35 18.09 -7.09
CA LEU A 404 -27.46 16.95 -6.19
C LEU A 404 -28.46 15.92 -6.71
N GLU A 405 -29.63 16.36 -7.17
CA GLU A 405 -30.64 15.48 -7.77
C GLU A 405 -30.14 14.84 -9.07
N ALA A 406 -29.42 15.59 -9.91
CA ALA A 406 -28.77 15.02 -11.09
C ALA A 406 -27.78 13.90 -10.74
N VAL A 407 -26.98 14.10 -9.69
CA VAL A 407 -26.01 13.11 -9.20
C VAL A 407 -26.70 11.90 -8.55
N ARG A 408 -27.82 12.08 -7.84
CA ARG A 408 -28.65 10.96 -7.34
C ARG A 408 -29.21 10.13 -8.48
N ALA A 409 -29.75 10.77 -9.50
CA ALA A 409 -30.31 10.11 -10.68
C ALA A 409 -29.23 9.36 -11.47
N ALA A 410 -28.03 9.96 -11.61
CA ALA A 410 -26.87 9.29 -12.20
C ALA A 410 -26.47 8.03 -11.43
N LEU A 411 -26.44 8.07 -10.09
CA LEU A 411 -26.16 6.90 -9.28
C LEU A 411 -27.24 5.82 -9.45
N ALA A 412 -28.52 6.19 -9.45
CA ALA A 412 -29.62 5.24 -9.64
C ALA A 412 -29.54 4.54 -11.00
N SER A 413 -29.29 5.30 -12.07
CA SER A 413 -29.07 4.75 -13.41
C SER A 413 -27.89 3.76 -13.43
N PHE A 414 -26.76 4.11 -12.81
CA PHE A 414 -25.62 3.20 -12.72
C PHE A 414 -25.94 1.93 -11.92
N VAL A 415 -26.71 2.02 -10.83
CA VAL A 415 -27.15 0.84 -10.05
C VAL A 415 -27.94 -0.12 -10.93
N ASP A 416 -28.88 0.39 -11.73
CA ASP A 416 -29.70 -0.43 -12.62
C ASP A 416 -28.86 -1.12 -13.70
N VAL A 417 -27.95 -0.37 -14.35
CA VAL A 417 -27.05 -0.93 -15.36
C VAL A 417 -26.12 -1.98 -14.74
N TYR A 418 -25.55 -1.70 -13.56
CA TYR A 418 -24.70 -2.64 -12.84
C TYR A 418 -25.46 -3.91 -12.45
N ALA A 419 -26.71 -3.79 -11.98
CA ALA A 419 -27.55 -4.93 -11.60
C ALA A 419 -27.87 -5.82 -12.81
N ARG A 420 -28.25 -5.23 -13.95
CA ARG A 420 -28.48 -5.97 -15.21
C ARG A 420 -27.22 -6.69 -15.65
N PHE A 421 -26.10 -5.99 -15.68
CA PHE A 421 -24.81 -6.55 -16.07
C PHE A 421 -24.37 -7.71 -15.16
N ALA A 422 -24.52 -7.54 -13.83
CA ALA A 422 -24.20 -8.58 -12.86
C ALA A 422 -25.14 -9.81 -12.99
N GLY A 423 -26.43 -9.58 -13.23
CA GLY A 423 -27.44 -10.62 -13.46
C GLY A 423 -27.22 -11.40 -14.75
N GLU A 424 -27.00 -10.72 -15.87
CA GLU A 424 -26.67 -11.33 -17.17
C GLU A 424 -25.42 -12.21 -17.09
N THR A 425 -24.42 -11.79 -16.33
CA THR A 425 -23.22 -12.61 -16.17
C THR A 425 -23.46 -13.84 -15.28
N THR A 426 -24.44 -13.81 -14.38
CA THR A 426 -24.78 -14.94 -13.51
C THR A 426 -25.60 -15.97 -14.31
N ALA A 427 -26.58 -15.51 -15.10
CA ALA A 427 -27.35 -16.37 -16.00
C ALA A 427 -26.50 -17.01 -17.11
N THR A 428 -25.52 -16.28 -17.67
CA THR A 428 -24.56 -16.83 -18.65
C THR A 428 -23.60 -17.84 -18.02
N GLN A 429 -23.30 -17.71 -16.72
CA GLN A 429 -22.51 -18.70 -15.99
C GLN A 429 -23.33 -19.96 -15.66
N GLU A 430 -24.60 -19.81 -15.28
CA GLU A 430 -25.51 -20.93 -14.98
C GLU A 430 -25.96 -21.70 -16.24
N ALA A 431 -26.13 -21.03 -17.39
CA ALA A 431 -26.44 -21.71 -18.66
C ALA A 431 -25.23 -22.42 -19.30
N ALA A 432 -24.03 -22.23 -18.73
CA ALA A 432 -22.78 -22.85 -19.18
C ALA A 432 -22.22 -23.89 -18.18
N GLU A 433 -22.98 -24.20 -17.12
CA GLU A 433 -22.81 -25.37 -16.24
C GLU A 433 -23.84 -26.44 -16.60
#